data_AF-D9N3B4-F1
#
_entry.id   AF-D9N3B4-F1
#
_cell.length_a   1.000
_cell.length_b   1.000
_cell.length_c   1.000
_cell.angle_alpha   90.00
_cell.angle_beta   90.00
_cell.angle_gamma   90.00
#
_symmetry.space_group_name_H-M   'P 1'
#
loop_
_entity.id
_entity.type
_entity.pdbx_description
1 polymer ?
#
loop_
_entity_poly.entity_id
_entity_poly.type
_entity_poly.pdbx_seq_one_letter_code
_entity_poly.pdbx_strand_id
1 'polypeptide(L)'
;MVLLKKQFFTGLVLCSSLTLVGCSINIGGNSDDEKSSNNDQKSESTSKQSNNDTSNDQSSNNEDNNESGIKNESNITEQQSIAMAMLEPNLESKIVTGDELLSGKYTQTFGAGEKQEQDIDTLELSESPQLNKMKNKPEGMKFYGLNASKGSYATIVGVNKKEVVYIMTQSVINDYNDIKDSETTKILNISDLYSKYKDNRKVANVANKIEFGDSMPSNDDEDTSTLEDDTDSEQSYDSDSSSEEVTRDNVIDKVESYEGETLDTDTYTFKEPEKTDEGKWGFSFEDKDGNLAGSYVIDEDGEVTEYDEDGEEVGSGY
;
A
#
# COMPACT_ATOMS: atom_id res chain seq x y z
N MET A 1 -38.08 -27.43 -47.59
CA MET A 1 -38.88 -28.44 -46.88
C MET A 1 -38.01 -29.66 -46.61
N VAL A 2 -37.31 -29.68 -45.48
CA VAL A 2 -36.99 -30.87 -44.68
C VAL A 2 -36.87 -30.35 -43.25
N LEU A 3 -37.79 -30.81 -42.41
CA LEU A 3 -37.89 -30.60 -40.97
C LEU A 3 -36.97 -31.58 -40.22
N LEU A 4 -36.90 -31.38 -38.90
CA LEU A 4 -36.37 -32.21 -37.80
C LEU A 4 -35.09 -31.61 -37.19
N LYS A 5 -34.93 -31.42 -35.87
CA LYS A 5 -35.79 -31.67 -34.69
C LYS A 5 -35.27 -30.75 -33.57
N LYS A 6 -36.17 -30.09 -32.84
CA LYS A 6 -35.88 -29.53 -31.51
C LYS A 6 -35.64 -30.68 -30.54
N GLN A 7 -34.58 -30.62 -29.74
CA GLN A 7 -34.54 -31.30 -28.44
C GLN A 7 -34.18 -30.27 -27.37
N PHE A 8 -35.15 -30.02 -26.50
CA PHE A 8 -34.96 -29.42 -25.19
C PHE A 8 -34.30 -30.46 -24.30
N PHE A 9 -33.18 -30.13 -23.67
CA PHE A 9 -32.71 -30.82 -22.48
C PHE A 9 -33.02 -29.94 -21.27
N THR A 10 -34.07 -30.35 -20.56
CA THR A 10 -34.43 -29.88 -19.23
C THR A 10 -33.68 -30.74 -18.22
N GLY A 11 -32.94 -30.10 -17.31
CA GLY A 11 -32.69 -30.59 -15.96
C GLY A 11 -31.46 -31.48 -15.73
N LEU A 12 -30.46 -30.93 -15.03
CA LEU A 12 -30.01 -31.53 -13.77
C LEU A 12 -29.31 -30.45 -12.92
N VAL A 13 -30.01 -29.97 -11.89
CA VAL A 13 -29.41 -29.24 -10.77
C VAL A 13 -28.78 -30.29 -9.85
N LEU A 14 -27.45 -30.35 -9.80
CA LEU A 14 -26.74 -31.01 -8.71
C LEU A 14 -26.41 -29.93 -7.67
N CYS A 15 -27.23 -29.89 -6.61
CA CYS A 15 -26.80 -29.33 -5.34
C CYS A 15 -25.76 -30.29 -4.76
N SER A 16 -24.49 -29.95 -4.89
CA SER A 16 -23.41 -30.59 -4.12
C SER A 16 -23.08 -29.70 -2.93
N SER A 17 -23.72 -29.99 -1.79
CA SER A 17 -23.27 -29.54 -0.49
C SER A 17 -21.93 -30.22 -0.17
N LEU A 18 -20.82 -29.50 -0.31
CA LEU A 18 -19.55 -29.91 0.27
C LEU A 18 -19.51 -29.42 1.71
N THR A 19 -19.91 -30.30 2.62
CA THR A 19 -19.42 -30.27 4.00
C THR A 19 -17.97 -30.77 3.98
N LEU A 20 -17.01 -29.85 4.09
CA LEU A 20 -15.67 -30.14 4.61
C LEU A 20 -15.71 -29.71 6.07
N VAL A 21 -16.08 -30.58 7.01
CA VAL A 21 -15.17 -31.47 7.75
C VAL A 21 -13.85 -30.75 8.06
N GLY A 22 -13.87 -29.97 9.13
CA GLY A 22 -12.66 -29.49 9.78
C GLY A 22 -11.90 -30.68 10.36
N CYS A 23 -10.73 -30.96 9.79
CA CYS A 23 -9.72 -31.77 10.44
C CYS A 23 -8.88 -30.83 11.30
N SER A 24 -9.22 -30.79 12.59
CA SER A 24 -8.38 -30.24 13.64
C SER A 24 -7.09 -31.08 13.75
N ILE A 25 -5.94 -30.47 13.47
CA ILE A 25 -4.67 -30.95 14.02
C ILE A 25 -4.62 -30.44 15.46
N ASN A 26 -4.57 -31.37 16.41
CA ASN A 26 -4.56 -31.11 17.83
C ASN A 26 -3.31 -31.79 18.39
N ILE A 27 -2.34 -31.02 18.86
CA ILE A 27 -1.25 -31.47 19.73
C ILE A 27 -1.35 -30.65 21.01
N GLY A 28 -1.63 -31.33 22.13
CA GLY A 28 -1.96 -30.71 23.42
C GLY A 28 -0.78 -30.06 24.15
N GLY A 29 -0.98 -29.36 25.27
CA GLY A 29 -2.22 -29.14 26.01
C GLY A 29 -2.03 -28.21 27.21
N ASN A 30 -3.16 -28.02 27.91
CA ASN A 30 -3.40 -27.33 29.18
C ASN A 30 -3.38 -25.80 29.18
N SER A 31 -4.53 -25.24 28.78
CA SER A 31 -5.16 -24.13 29.49
C SER A 31 -5.77 -24.62 30.82
N ASP A 32 -6.15 -23.66 31.67
CA ASP A 32 -7.26 -23.65 32.64
C ASP A 32 -6.82 -22.77 33.85
N ASP A 33 -7.57 -21.78 34.35
CA ASP A 33 -8.95 -21.45 34.03
C ASP A 33 -9.39 -20.09 34.58
N GLU A 34 -10.53 -19.70 34.04
CA GLU A 34 -11.41 -18.54 34.20
C GLU A 34 -11.80 -18.05 35.61
N LYS A 35 -12.26 -16.79 35.64
CA LYS A 35 -13.57 -16.32 36.17
C LYS A 35 -13.70 -14.81 35.88
N SER A 36 -14.84 -14.17 35.65
CA SER A 36 -16.26 -14.50 35.42
C SER A 36 -17.03 -13.16 35.40
N SER A 37 -18.02 -13.06 34.51
CA SER A 37 -19.34 -12.38 34.64
C SER A 37 -19.49 -10.85 34.75
N ASN A 38 -20.16 -10.29 33.74
CA ASN A 38 -21.41 -9.48 33.72
C ASN A 38 -21.71 -8.49 34.86
N ASN A 39 -22.15 -7.25 34.53
CA ASN A 39 -23.56 -6.93 34.21
C ASN A 39 -23.80 -5.42 33.93
N ASP A 40 -24.84 -5.14 33.13
CA ASP A 40 -25.40 -3.83 32.77
C ASP A 40 -26.14 -3.10 33.91
N GLN A 41 -26.21 -1.76 33.83
CA GLN A 41 -27.43 -0.91 33.82
C GLN A 41 -27.28 0.50 34.48
N LYS A 42 -27.55 1.52 33.65
CA LYS A 42 -28.60 2.57 33.80
C LYS A 42 -28.47 3.72 34.85
N SER A 43 -28.38 4.94 34.29
CA SER A 43 -28.90 6.29 34.68
C SER A 43 -29.33 6.60 36.12
N GLU A 44 -28.97 7.78 36.65
CA GLU A 44 -29.82 9.01 36.64
C GLU A 44 -29.13 10.18 37.39
N SER A 45 -29.49 11.39 36.97
CA SER A 45 -29.01 12.74 37.33
C SER A 45 -29.26 13.15 38.80
N THR A 46 -28.54 14.16 39.32
CA THR A 46 -29.13 15.43 39.84
C THR A 46 -28.04 16.42 40.33
N SER A 47 -28.19 17.65 39.87
CA SER A 47 -27.55 18.93 40.20
C SER A 47 -27.38 19.30 41.69
N LYS A 48 -26.33 20.06 42.02
CA LYS A 48 -26.39 21.26 42.89
C LYS A 48 -25.33 22.31 42.48
N GLN A 49 -25.80 23.54 42.36
CA GLN A 49 -25.10 24.79 42.06
C GLN A 49 -25.02 25.65 43.33
N SER A 50 -23.91 26.39 43.51
CA SER A 50 -23.75 27.72 44.17
C SER A 50 -22.39 27.81 44.86
N ASN A 51 -21.63 28.91 44.94
CA ASN A 51 -21.50 30.20 44.24
C ASN A 51 -20.21 30.84 44.82
N ASN A 52 -19.48 31.59 43.97
CA ASN A 52 -18.56 32.71 44.20
C ASN A 52 -17.66 32.80 45.45
N ASP A 53 -16.35 33.02 45.25
CA ASP A 53 -15.82 34.41 45.32
C ASP A 53 -14.42 34.55 44.70
N THR A 54 -14.21 35.74 44.15
CA THR A 54 -13.11 36.22 43.29
C THR A 54 -11.85 36.60 44.05
N SER A 55 -10.65 36.41 43.46
CA SER A 55 -9.52 37.36 43.50
C SER A 55 -8.43 36.99 42.47
N ASN A 56 -8.03 38.01 41.69
CA ASN A 56 -6.87 38.13 40.76
C ASN A 56 -5.60 37.41 41.26
N ASP A 57 -4.70 36.88 40.42
CA ASP A 57 -3.88 37.59 39.43
C ASP A 57 -3.02 36.59 38.61
N GLN A 58 -2.44 37.09 37.51
CA GLN A 58 -1.37 36.51 36.67
C GLN A 58 -1.71 35.41 35.65
N SER A 59 -2.05 35.88 34.46
CA SER A 59 -1.23 35.70 33.24
C SER A 59 -0.63 34.31 33.02
N SER A 60 -1.35 33.47 32.28
CA SER A 60 -0.73 32.71 31.19
C SER A 60 -1.71 32.74 30.01
N ASN A 61 -1.28 33.40 28.93
CA ASN A 61 -1.94 33.35 27.64
C ASN A 61 -1.88 31.90 27.14
N ASN A 62 -2.98 31.17 27.28
CA ASN A 62 -3.32 30.18 26.27
C ASN A 62 -4.27 30.86 25.29
N GLU A 63 -3.69 31.66 24.41
CA GLU A 63 -4.31 31.85 23.11
C GLU A 63 -4.32 30.46 22.46
N ASP A 64 -5.52 29.90 22.28
CA ASP A 64 -5.79 28.88 21.29
C ASP A 64 -5.40 29.44 19.90
N ASN A 65 -4.10 29.45 19.61
CA ASN A 65 -3.57 29.77 18.29
C ASN A 65 -3.72 28.55 17.38
N ASN A 66 -4.97 28.15 17.17
CA ASN A 66 -5.36 27.28 16.07
C ASN A 66 -5.58 28.16 14.82
N GLU A 67 -4.51 28.84 14.38
CA GLU A 67 -4.52 29.55 13.11
C GLU A 67 -4.36 28.53 11.97
N SER A 68 -5.45 27.80 11.71
CA SER A 68 -5.57 26.66 10.80
C SER A 68 -5.57 27.04 9.30
N GLY A 69 -5.17 28.26 8.94
CA GLY A 69 -5.20 28.76 7.55
C GLY A 69 -3.80 28.87 6.94
N ILE A 70 -3.68 28.62 5.63
CA ILE A 70 -2.43 28.86 4.91
C ILE A 70 -2.29 30.38 4.73
N LYS A 71 -1.32 30.98 5.42
CA LYS A 71 -1.21 32.44 5.52
C LYS A 71 -0.65 33.10 4.25
N ASN A 72 0.12 32.38 3.43
CA ASN A 72 0.77 32.88 2.22
C ASN A 72 1.00 31.76 1.18
N GLU A 73 0.71 32.05 -0.09
CA GLU A 73 0.91 31.13 -1.22
C GLU A 73 2.37 30.69 -1.41
N SER A 74 3.33 31.57 -1.08
CA SER A 74 4.77 31.28 -1.21
C SER A 74 5.31 30.26 -0.20
N ASN A 75 4.55 29.95 0.85
CA ASN A 75 4.96 29.10 1.97
C ASN A 75 4.16 27.80 2.06
N ILE A 76 3.43 27.44 1.00
CA ILE A 76 2.69 26.18 0.92
C ILE A 76 3.71 25.03 0.92
N THR A 77 3.56 24.08 1.85
CA THR A 77 4.39 22.87 1.86
C THR A 77 3.97 21.88 0.78
N GLU A 78 4.81 20.88 0.49
CA GLU A 78 4.45 19.80 -0.44
C GLU A 78 3.19 19.07 0.03
N GLN A 79 3.10 18.72 1.33
CA GLN A 79 1.91 18.07 1.90
C GLN A 79 0.67 18.95 1.81
N GLN A 80 0.78 20.26 2.03
CA GLN A 80 -0.36 21.18 1.89
C GLN A 80 -0.83 21.27 0.44
N SER A 81 0.09 21.27 -0.52
CA SER A 81 -0.24 21.27 -1.95
C SER A 81 -1.00 20.00 -2.33
N ILE A 82 -0.50 18.84 -1.89
CA ILE A 82 -1.12 17.52 -2.10
C ILE A 82 -2.48 17.47 -1.40
N ALA A 83 -2.58 17.90 -0.15
CA ALA A 83 -3.82 17.92 0.62
C ALA A 83 -4.90 18.77 -0.05
N MET A 84 -4.57 19.93 -0.61
CA MET A 84 -5.53 20.73 -1.38
C MET A 84 -6.00 20.00 -2.64
N ALA A 85 -5.09 19.32 -3.35
CA ALA A 85 -5.44 18.54 -4.52
C ALA A 85 -6.37 17.35 -4.18
N MET A 86 -6.13 16.67 -3.06
CA MET A 86 -6.98 15.56 -2.58
C MET A 86 -8.42 15.97 -2.23
N LEU A 87 -8.70 17.26 -2.08
CA LEU A 87 -10.04 17.80 -1.86
C LEU A 87 -10.78 18.11 -3.17
N GLU A 88 -10.13 17.95 -4.33
CA GLU A 88 -10.77 18.19 -5.62
C GLU A 88 -11.77 17.08 -6.00
N PRO A 89 -13.05 17.43 -6.26
CA PRO A 89 -14.06 16.43 -6.61
C PRO A 89 -13.76 15.65 -7.90
N ASN A 90 -13.01 16.23 -8.84
CA ASN A 90 -12.68 15.57 -10.11
C ASN A 90 -11.63 14.43 -9.95
N LEU A 91 -11.04 14.29 -8.77
CA LEU A 91 -10.11 13.22 -8.41
C LEU A 91 -10.77 12.10 -7.59
N GLU A 92 -12.01 12.29 -7.11
CA GLU A 92 -12.71 11.37 -6.21
C GLU A 92 -12.76 9.93 -6.73
N SER A 93 -12.92 9.73 -8.03
CA SER A 93 -12.97 8.39 -8.63
C SER A 93 -11.59 7.77 -8.92
N LYS A 94 -10.48 8.48 -8.63
CA LYS A 94 -9.14 8.13 -9.11
C LYS A 94 -8.13 7.94 -7.98
N ILE A 95 -8.25 8.69 -6.90
CA ILE A 95 -7.30 8.67 -5.78
C ILE A 95 -8.06 8.60 -4.45
N VAL A 96 -7.35 8.21 -3.39
CA VAL A 96 -7.82 8.43 -2.02
C VAL A 96 -8.00 9.93 -1.80
N THR A 97 -9.20 10.35 -1.42
CA THR A 97 -9.53 11.76 -1.19
C THR A 97 -9.14 12.20 0.22
N GLY A 98 -9.08 13.51 0.43
CA GLY A 98 -8.81 14.05 1.76
C GLY A 98 -9.88 13.64 2.78
N ASP A 99 -11.14 13.51 2.37
CA ASP A 99 -12.23 13.08 3.26
C ASP A 99 -12.12 11.60 3.64
N GLU A 100 -11.72 10.74 2.70
CA GLU A 100 -11.46 9.32 2.97
C GLU A 100 -10.26 9.15 3.91
N LEU A 101 -9.15 9.84 3.64
CA LEU A 101 -7.96 9.82 4.50
C LEU A 101 -8.28 10.28 5.93
N LEU A 102 -9.10 11.33 6.09
CA LEU A 102 -9.54 11.78 7.41
C LEU A 102 -10.48 10.80 8.10
N SER A 103 -11.30 10.07 7.34
CA SER A 103 -12.22 9.07 7.88
C SER A 103 -11.53 7.77 8.30
N GLY A 104 -10.30 7.55 7.83
CA GLY A 104 -9.51 6.36 8.11
C GLY A 104 -9.76 5.19 7.15
N LYS A 105 -10.60 5.38 6.12
CA LYS A 105 -11.09 4.33 5.23
C LYS A 105 -11.32 4.84 3.82
N TYR A 106 -11.09 4.00 2.82
CA TYR A 106 -11.42 4.28 1.43
C TYR A 106 -11.91 3.04 0.69
N THR A 107 -12.62 3.23 -0.42
CA THR A 107 -13.06 2.11 -1.27
C THR A 107 -12.07 1.89 -2.41
N GLN A 108 -11.45 0.72 -2.44
CA GLN A 108 -10.64 0.25 -3.56
C GLN A 108 -11.49 -0.61 -4.50
N THR A 109 -11.30 -0.42 -5.81
CA THR A 109 -11.93 -1.25 -6.85
C THR A 109 -10.87 -2.15 -7.47
N PHE A 110 -11.04 -3.46 -7.34
CA PHE A 110 -10.17 -4.46 -7.95
C PHE A 110 -10.72 -4.91 -9.31
N GLY A 111 -9.81 -5.35 -10.18
CA GLY A 111 -10.08 -6.16 -11.38
C GLY A 111 -11.50 -6.11 -11.93
N ALA A 112 -12.26 -7.19 -11.74
CA ALA A 112 -13.62 -7.38 -12.27
C ALA A 112 -14.70 -6.40 -11.76
N GLY A 113 -14.31 -5.32 -11.08
CA GLY A 113 -15.19 -4.30 -10.50
C GLY A 113 -15.58 -4.58 -9.05
N GLU A 114 -14.92 -5.54 -8.40
CA GLU A 114 -15.11 -5.82 -6.98
C GLU A 114 -14.65 -4.64 -6.14
N LYS A 115 -15.41 -4.31 -5.10
CA LYS A 115 -15.15 -3.17 -4.23
C LYS A 115 -14.88 -3.66 -2.82
N GLN A 116 -13.76 -3.25 -2.24
CA GLN A 116 -13.42 -3.51 -0.86
C GLN A 116 -13.13 -2.20 -0.14
N GLU A 117 -13.49 -2.17 1.13
CA GLU A 117 -13.07 -1.11 2.02
C GLU A 117 -11.67 -1.42 2.55
N GLN A 118 -10.77 -0.45 2.46
CA GLN A 118 -9.41 -0.51 2.98
C GLN A 118 -9.26 0.52 4.09
N ASP A 119 -8.54 0.16 5.13
CA ASP A 119 -8.15 1.09 6.19
C ASP A 119 -6.94 1.91 5.73
N ILE A 120 -6.87 3.17 6.16
CA ILE A 120 -5.75 4.07 5.91
C ILE A 120 -5.64 5.06 7.08
N ASP A 121 -4.53 5.03 7.81
CA ASP A 121 -4.29 6.05 8.84
C ASP A 121 -3.44 7.21 8.30
N THR A 122 -2.38 6.87 7.56
CA THR A 122 -1.43 7.80 6.97
C THR A 122 -1.26 7.51 5.47
N LEU A 123 -1.19 8.58 4.68
CA LEU A 123 -0.78 8.51 3.28
C LEU A 123 0.73 8.75 3.20
N GLU A 124 1.47 7.71 2.84
CA GLU A 124 2.92 7.78 2.77
C GLU A 124 3.38 8.18 1.36
N LEU A 125 4.38 9.05 1.31
CA LEU A 125 5.03 9.53 0.11
C LEU A 125 6.43 8.91 0.01
N SER A 126 6.57 7.86 -0.78
CA SER A 126 7.86 7.22 -1.05
C SER A 126 8.51 7.89 -2.26
N GLU A 127 9.59 8.65 -2.05
CA GLU A 127 10.29 9.32 -3.14
C GLU A 127 10.80 8.29 -4.14
N SER A 128 10.61 8.53 -5.45
CA SER A 128 11.05 7.62 -6.49
C SER A 128 12.22 8.22 -7.28
N PRO A 129 13.46 7.75 -7.05
CA PRO A 129 14.64 8.27 -7.76
C PRO A 129 14.55 8.09 -9.28
N GLN A 130 13.99 6.98 -9.74
CA GLN A 130 13.80 6.71 -11.17
C GLN A 130 12.78 7.66 -11.80
N LEU A 131 11.63 7.88 -11.16
CA LEU A 131 10.65 8.87 -11.64
C LEU A 131 11.20 10.29 -11.55
N ASN A 132 12.09 10.55 -10.58
CA ASN A 132 12.80 11.82 -10.51
C ASN A 132 13.82 12.02 -11.64
N LYS A 133 14.24 10.96 -12.35
CA LYS A 133 15.06 11.03 -13.57
C LYS A 133 14.23 11.05 -14.86
N MET A 134 12.90 11.05 -14.76
CA MET A 134 11.98 11.08 -15.90
C MET A 134 12.29 12.23 -16.87
N LYS A 135 12.37 11.92 -18.16
CA LYS A 135 12.60 12.90 -19.22
C LYS A 135 11.44 13.89 -19.31
N ASN A 136 11.75 15.13 -19.66
CA ASN A 136 10.78 16.21 -19.88
C ASN A 136 9.83 16.50 -18.70
N LYS A 137 10.14 16.03 -17.48
CA LYS A 137 9.36 16.39 -16.30
C LYS A 137 9.46 17.90 -16.03
N PRO A 138 8.42 18.52 -15.43
CA PRO A 138 8.48 19.93 -15.10
C PRO A 138 9.63 20.24 -14.14
N GLU A 139 10.20 21.44 -14.26
CA GLU A 139 11.34 21.86 -13.44
C GLU A 139 11.01 21.81 -11.94
N GLY A 140 11.91 21.21 -11.16
CA GLY A 140 11.77 21.07 -9.71
C GLY A 140 10.64 20.12 -9.28
N MET A 141 10.05 19.35 -10.19
CA MET A 141 9.07 18.32 -9.85
C MET A 141 9.75 17.15 -9.15
N LYS A 142 9.25 16.81 -7.96
CA LYS A 142 9.56 15.56 -7.27
C LYS A 142 8.38 14.61 -7.40
N PHE A 143 8.66 13.33 -7.61
CA PHE A 143 7.64 12.29 -7.71
C PHE A 143 7.73 11.31 -6.55
N TYR A 144 6.56 10.97 -6.03
CA TYR A 144 6.38 10.06 -4.91
C TYR A 144 5.38 8.97 -5.32
N GLY A 145 5.71 7.72 -5.03
CA GLY A 145 4.71 6.66 -4.99
C GLY A 145 3.88 6.76 -3.72
N LEU A 146 2.60 6.42 -3.81
CA LEU A 146 1.69 6.38 -2.69
C LEU A 146 1.45 4.94 -2.23
N ASN A 147 1.37 4.74 -0.91
CA ASN A 147 1.01 3.45 -0.30
C ASN A 147 -0.47 3.06 -0.50
N ALA A 148 -1.30 3.93 -1.05
CA ALA A 148 -2.73 3.70 -1.24
C ALA A 148 -3.20 4.00 -2.66
N SER A 149 -4.08 3.15 -3.20
CA SER A 149 -4.61 3.27 -4.56
C SER A 149 -6.07 2.81 -4.65
N LYS A 150 -6.90 3.52 -5.41
CA LYS A 150 -8.31 3.17 -5.62
C LYS A 150 -8.55 2.09 -6.67
N GLY A 151 -7.53 1.73 -7.44
CA GLY A 151 -7.65 0.73 -8.49
C GLY A 151 -6.48 -0.22 -8.51
N SER A 152 -6.54 -1.18 -9.44
CA SER A 152 -5.41 -2.04 -9.80
C SER A 152 -4.38 -1.26 -10.63
N TYR A 153 -3.80 -0.22 -10.04
CA TYR A 153 -2.73 0.61 -10.60
C TYR A 153 -1.91 1.23 -9.48
N ALA A 154 -0.64 1.55 -9.75
CA ALA A 154 0.16 2.40 -8.88
C ALA A 154 -0.37 3.84 -8.95
N THR A 155 -0.44 4.51 -7.81
CA THR A 155 -0.75 5.95 -7.75
C THR A 155 0.52 6.71 -7.41
N ILE A 156 0.89 7.65 -8.28
CA ILE A 156 2.06 8.51 -8.14
C ILE A 156 1.57 9.95 -8.00
N VAL A 157 2.21 10.71 -7.11
CA VAL A 157 2.03 12.16 -7.00
C VAL A 157 3.33 12.89 -7.33
N GLY A 158 3.26 13.81 -8.28
CA GLY A 158 4.29 14.80 -8.58
C GLY A 158 3.94 16.14 -7.92
N VAL A 159 4.90 16.80 -7.28
CA VAL A 159 4.69 18.15 -6.74
C VAL A 159 5.91 19.05 -6.97
N ASN A 160 5.64 20.29 -7.36
CA ASN A 160 6.60 21.39 -7.35
C ASN A 160 5.93 22.67 -6.84
N LYS A 161 6.53 23.85 -7.09
CA LYS A 161 5.96 25.15 -6.67
C LYS A 161 4.76 25.63 -7.48
N LYS A 162 4.46 25.02 -8.63
CA LYS A 162 3.44 25.48 -9.59
C LYS A 162 2.25 24.56 -9.67
N GLU A 163 2.47 23.25 -9.59
CA GLU A 163 1.43 22.26 -9.84
C GLU A 163 1.63 20.98 -9.03
N VAL A 164 0.51 20.29 -8.82
CA VAL A 164 0.44 18.91 -8.32
C VAL A 164 -0.05 18.04 -9.47
N VAL A 165 0.57 16.88 -9.66
CA VAL A 165 0.24 15.94 -10.72
C VAL A 165 -0.08 14.58 -10.11
N TYR A 166 -1.26 14.04 -10.35
CA TYR A 166 -1.56 12.64 -10.05
C TYR A 166 -1.46 11.80 -11.31
N ILE A 167 -0.80 10.65 -11.18
CA ILE A 167 -0.63 9.68 -12.26
C ILE A 167 -1.09 8.32 -11.75
N MET A 168 -1.95 7.65 -12.53
CA MET A 168 -2.36 6.27 -12.29
C MET A 168 -1.77 5.40 -13.38
N THR A 169 -0.87 4.47 -13.04
CA THR A 169 -0.14 3.69 -14.04
C THR A 169 -0.01 2.23 -13.66
N GLN A 170 0.05 1.37 -14.68
CA GLN A 170 0.45 -0.03 -14.58
C GLN A 170 1.78 -0.30 -15.30
N SER A 171 2.43 0.76 -15.80
CA SER A 171 3.65 0.65 -16.61
C SER A 171 4.68 1.68 -16.16
N VAL A 172 5.94 1.36 -16.40
CA VAL A 172 7.08 2.26 -16.18
C VAL A 172 6.89 3.53 -17.02
N ILE A 173 7.17 4.68 -16.41
CA ILE A 173 7.07 6.00 -17.05
C ILE A 173 8.47 6.58 -17.19
N ASN A 174 8.95 6.68 -18.43
CA ASN A 174 10.30 7.18 -18.72
C ASN A 174 10.32 8.64 -19.20
N ASP A 175 9.21 9.11 -19.78
CA ASP A 175 9.08 10.46 -20.32
C ASP A 175 7.73 11.07 -19.93
N TYR A 176 7.77 12.27 -19.36
CA TYR A 176 6.57 12.98 -18.93
C TYR A 176 5.66 13.36 -20.11
N ASN A 177 6.22 13.55 -21.31
CA ASN A 177 5.42 13.87 -22.49
C ASN A 177 4.51 12.71 -22.92
N ASP A 178 4.85 11.48 -22.56
CA ASP A 178 4.06 10.30 -22.94
C ASP A 178 2.76 10.21 -22.13
N ILE A 179 2.73 10.84 -20.94
CA ILE A 179 1.62 10.71 -19.99
C ILE A 179 0.88 12.02 -19.72
N LYS A 180 1.47 13.19 -19.93
CA LYS A 180 0.89 14.49 -19.50
C LYS A 180 -0.51 14.78 -20.04
N ASP A 181 -0.82 14.29 -21.25
CA ASP A 181 -2.09 14.51 -21.94
C ASP A 181 -3.04 13.29 -21.83
N SER A 182 -2.65 12.25 -21.08
CA SER A 182 -3.46 11.04 -20.91
C SER A 182 -4.62 11.24 -19.93
N GLU A 183 -5.66 10.41 -20.04
CA GLU A 183 -6.74 10.40 -19.06
C GLU A 183 -6.29 9.96 -17.66
N THR A 184 -5.19 9.20 -17.62
CA THR A 184 -4.56 8.69 -16.41
C THR A 184 -3.63 9.70 -15.71
N THR A 185 -3.53 10.92 -16.24
CA THR A 185 -2.79 12.01 -15.60
C THR A 185 -3.75 13.15 -15.26
N LYS A 186 -3.56 13.76 -14.08
CA LYS A 186 -4.34 14.90 -13.62
C LYS A 186 -3.38 15.96 -13.09
N ILE A 187 -3.29 17.06 -13.81
CA ILE A 187 -2.43 18.20 -13.49
C ILE A 187 -3.30 19.29 -12.86
N LEU A 188 -2.93 19.78 -11.69
CA LEU A 188 -3.65 20.78 -10.92
C LEU A 188 -2.73 21.95 -10.58
N ASN A 189 -3.16 23.17 -10.88
CA ASN A 189 -2.38 24.37 -10.57
C ASN A 189 -2.48 24.72 -9.07
N ILE A 190 -1.35 24.94 -8.41
CA ILE A 190 -1.31 25.25 -6.97
C ILE A 190 -1.94 26.60 -6.65
N SER A 191 -1.84 27.59 -7.54
CA SER A 191 -2.46 28.91 -7.33
C SER A 191 -3.99 28.83 -7.32
N ASP A 192 -4.55 28.01 -8.22
CA ASP A 192 -6.00 27.74 -8.27
C ASP A 192 -6.46 26.97 -7.02
N LEU A 193 -5.71 25.92 -6.64
CA LEU A 193 -5.97 25.15 -5.42
C LEU A 193 -5.90 26.03 -4.16
N TYR A 194 -4.88 26.86 -4.05
CA TYR A 194 -4.71 27.80 -2.93
C TYR A 194 -5.86 28.79 -2.86
N SER A 195 -6.23 29.40 -3.98
CA SER A 195 -7.36 30.33 -4.04
C SER A 195 -8.67 29.69 -3.58
N LYS A 196 -8.87 28.39 -3.85
CA LYS A 196 -10.05 27.63 -3.49
C LYS A 196 -10.03 27.12 -2.04
N TYR A 197 -8.88 26.74 -1.50
CA TYR A 197 -8.78 25.99 -0.25
C TYR A 197 -7.97 26.64 0.87
N LYS A 198 -7.35 27.81 0.67
CA LYS A 198 -6.54 28.50 1.71
C LYS A 198 -7.23 28.67 3.07
N ASP A 199 -8.55 28.82 3.07
CA ASP A 199 -9.38 29.01 4.27
C ASP A 199 -10.07 27.71 4.73
N ASN A 200 -9.86 26.59 4.01
CA ASN A 200 -10.46 25.30 4.33
C ASN A 200 -9.63 24.58 5.40
N ARG A 201 -10.19 24.49 6.62
CA ARG A 201 -9.55 23.81 7.76
C ARG A 201 -9.20 22.34 7.50
N LYS A 202 -9.88 21.67 6.56
CA LYS A 202 -9.55 20.28 6.19
C LYS A 202 -8.14 20.17 5.61
N VAL A 203 -7.60 21.21 4.95
CA VAL A 203 -6.27 21.15 4.35
C VAL A 203 -5.20 20.82 5.38
N ALA A 204 -5.21 21.51 6.53
CA ALA A 204 -4.26 21.24 7.61
C ALA A 204 -4.42 19.82 8.16
N ASN A 205 -5.67 19.37 8.36
CA ASN A 205 -5.93 18.04 8.91
C ASN A 205 -5.51 16.92 7.94
N VAL A 206 -5.76 17.09 6.63
CA VAL A 206 -5.33 16.15 5.59
C VAL A 206 -3.82 16.14 5.48
N ALA A 207 -3.17 17.32 5.45
CA ALA A 207 -1.72 17.43 5.36
C ALA A 207 -0.99 16.76 6.53
N ASN A 208 -1.57 16.81 7.74
CA ASN A 208 -1.02 16.13 8.93
C ASN A 208 -1.12 14.60 8.87
N LYS A 209 -1.91 14.03 7.96
CA LYS A 209 -1.97 12.59 7.68
C LYS A 209 -1.12 12.19 6.47
N ILE A 210 -0.28 13.10 5.95
CA ILE A 210 0.63 12.84 4.84
C ILE A 210 2.06 12.86 5.39
N GLU A 211 2.77 11.76 5.23
CA GLU A 211 4.14 11.60 5.73
C GLU A 211 5.09 11.18 4.60
N PHE A 212 6.36 11.57 4.70
CA PHE A 212 7.39 11.06 3.80
C PHE A 212 7.84 9.71 4.33
N GLY A 213 7.69 8.67 3.50
CA GLY A 213 8.20 7.34 3.79
C GLY A 213 9.62 7.15 3.26
N ASP A 214 10.10 5.93 3.36
CA ASP A 214 11.39 5.56 2.76
C ASP A 214 11.36 5.73 1.23
N SER A 215 12.52 6.09 0.68
CA SER A 215 12.67 6.23 -0.77
C SER A 215 12.61 4.85 -1.42
N MET A 216 12.00 4.79 -2.61
CA MET A 216 12.02 3.58 -3.43
C MET A 216 13.46 3.24 -3.83
N PRO A 217 13.79 1.94 -3.96
CA PRO A 217 15.11 1.51 -4.42
C PRO A 217 15.46 2.13 -5.78
N SER A 218 16.73 2.53 -5.93
CA SER A 218 17.27 3.06 -7.19
C SER A 218 18.00 1.96 -7.93
N ASN A 219 17.70 1.76 -9.21
CA ASN A 219 18.43 0.82 -10.07
C ASN A 219 19.70 1.45 -10.67
N ASP A 220 20.19 2.55 -10.12
CA ASP A 220 21.29 3.34 -10.68
C ASP A 220 22.65 3.07 -10.02
N ASP A 221 22.76 2.02 -9.22
CA ASP A 221 24.06 1.54 -8.73
C ASP A 221 24.75 0.72 -9.82
N GLU A 222 25.19 1.44 -10.86
CA GLU A 222 26.43 1.09 -11.55
C GLU A 222 27.57 1.52 -10.60
N ASP A 223 27.99 0.61 -9.73
CA ASP A 223 29.26 0.57 -9.00
C ASP A 223 30.01 1.91 -8.91
N THR A 224 29.65 2.77 -7.95
CA THR A 224 30.54 3.84 -7.48
C THR A 224 30.73 3.76 -5.97
N SER A 225 31.54 2.78 -5.58
CA SER A 225 32.31 2.82 -4.36
C SER A 225 33.10 4.13 -4.28
N THR A 226 32.61 5.12 -3.53
CA THR A 226 33.47 6.14 -2.90
C THR A 226 33.28 6.07 -1.41
N LEU A 227 33.75 4.97 -0.83
CA LEU A 227 34.31 4.98 0.50
C LEU A 227 35.65 5.70 0.40
N GLU A 228 35.79 6.81 1.13
CA GLU A 228 37.11 7.41 1.37
C GLU A 228 37.92 6.41 2.21
N ASP A 229 38.77 5.65 1.52
CA ASP A 229 39.77 4.75 2.08
C ASP A 229 40.94 5.57 2.64
N ASP A 230 40.99 5.65 3.96
CA ASP A 230 42.26 5.60 4.67
C ASP A 230 42.08 4.50 5.72
N THR A 231 42.45 3.24 5.42
CA THR A 231 43.47 2.50 6.17
C THR A 231 43.68 1.09 5.57
N ASP A 232 44.84 0.97 4.93
CA ASP A 232 45.62 -0.23 4.63
C ASP A 232 45.49 -1.35 5.69
N SER A 233 44.80 -2.45 5.37
CA SER A 233 45.21 -3.80 5.79
C SER A 233 44.43 -4.90 5.07
N GLU A 234 45.18 -5.93 4.69
CA GLU A 234 44.79 -7.05 3.84
C GLU A 234 43.76 -8.02 4.46
N GLN A 235 42.94 -8.59 3.56
CA GLN A 235 42.41 -9.98 3.58
C GLN A 235 41.50 -10.38 4.75
N SER A 236 40.18 -10.32 4.52
CA SER A 236 39.29 -11.48 4.69
C SER A 236 37.96 -11.22 3.98
N TYR A 237 37.56 -12.17 3.13
CA TYR A 237 36.20 -12.30 2.61
C TYR A 237 35.26 -12.46 3.80
N ASP A 238 34.53 -11.40 4.14
CA ASP A 238 33.35 -11.49 4.99
C ASP A 238 32.16 -11.11 4.11
N SER A 239 31.33 -12.12 3.88
CA SER A 239 30.12 -12.05 3.08
C SER A 239 29.05 -11.42 3.97
N ASP A 240 28.98 -10.09 4.02
CA ASP A 240 27.88 -9.39 4.69
C ASP A 240 26.63 -9.47 3.81
N SER A 241 25.98 -10.65 3.88
CA SER A 241 24.59 -10.85 3.51
C SER A 241 23.77 -9.97 4.45
N SER A 242 23.38 -8.79 3.99
CA SER A 242 22.32 -8.04 4.66
C SER A 242 21.02 -8.76 4.31
N SER A 243 20.70 -9.78 5.10
CA SER A 243 19.51 -10.60 4.96
C SER A 243 18.28 -9.73 5.24
N GLU A 244 17.69 -9.20 4.17
CA GLU A 244 16.37 -8.60 4.24
C GLU A 244 15.39 -9.68 4.72
N GLU A 245 14.81 -9.47 5.91
CA GLU A 245 13.87 -10.41 6.53
C GLU A 245 12.77 -10.79 5.52
N VAL A 246 12.49 -12.09 5.41
CA VAL A 246 11.45 -12.59 4.51
C VAL A 246 10.07 -12.29 5.10
N THR A 247 9.27 -11.55 4.34
CA THR A 247 7.91 -11.13 4.69
C THR A 247 6.94 -11.58 3.61
N ARG A 248 5.65 -11.65 3.92
CA ARG A 248 4.62 -12.04 2.94
C ARG A 248 4.70 -11.22 1.64
N ASP A 249 5.06 -9.94 1.77
CA ASP A 249 5.04 -8.98 0.67
C ASP A 249 6.27 -9.12 -0.24
N ASN A 250 7.43 -9.58 0.27
CA ASN A 250 8.65 -9.73 -0.52
C ASN A 250 8.91 -11.17 -1.01
N VAL A 251 8.06 -12.14 -0.66
CA VAL A 251 8.24 -13.55 -1.04
C VAL A 251 8.17 -13.76 -2.55
N ILE A 252 7.26 -13.07 -3.24
CA ILE A 252 7.17 -13.14 -4.70
C ILE A 252 8.42 -12.50 -5.33
N ASP A 253 8.82 -11.33 -4.84
CA ASP A 253 10.00 -10.61 -5.35
C ASP A 253 11.28 -11.45 -5.22
N LYS A 254 11.45 -12.17 -4.11
CA LYS A 254 12.58 -13.09 -3.91
C LYS A 254 12.57 -14.25 -4.91
N VAL A 255 11.40 -14.83 -5.20
CA VAL A 255 11.30 -15.91 -6.20
C VAL A 255 11.52 -15.38 -7.62
N GLU A 256 10.96 -14.22 -7.99
CA GLU A 256 11.20 -13.62 -9.32
C GLU A 256 12.67 -13.22 -9.52
N SER A 257 13.37 -12.83 -8.44
CA SER A 257 14.82 -12.63 -8.45
C SER A 257 15.57 -13.94 -8.75
N TYR A 258 15.22 -15.02 -8.05
CA TYR A 258 15.82 -16.35 -8.23
C TYR A 258 15.60 -16.90 -9.65
N GLU A 259 14.38 -16.81 -10.18
CA GLU A 259 14.04 -17.24 -11.55
C GLU A 259 14.67 -16.33 -12.61
N GLY A 260 14.96 -15.08 -12.26
CA GLY A 260 15.45 -14.05 -13.17
C GLY A 260 14.39 -13.52 -14.14
N GLU A 261 13.12 -13.90 -13.94
CA GLU A 261 11.97 -13.43 -14.70
C GLU A 261 10.70 -13.38 -13.84
N THR A 262 9.68 -12.66 -14.32
CA THR A 262 8.38 -12.61 -13.65
C THR A 262 7.67 -13.95 -13.75
N LEU A 263 6.91 -14.31 -12.71
CA LEU A 263 6.19 -15.58 -12.67
C LEU A 263 5.26 -15.79 -13.87
N ASP A 264 5.33 -16.97 -14.50
CA ASP A 264 4.51 -17.31 -15.67
C ASP A 264 3.03 -17.56 -15.30
N THR A 265 2.29 -16.46 -15.20
CA THR A 265 0.84 -16.47 -14.94
C THR A 265 -0.01 -16.88 -16.14
N ASP A 266 0.57 -16.99 -17.34
CA ASP A 266 -0.12 -17.49 -18.53
C ASP A 266 -0.24 -19.01 -18.48
N THR A 267 0.80 -19.69 -17.96
CA THR A 267 0.83 -21.16 -17.81
C THR A 267 0.29 -21.62 -16.46
N TYR A 268 0.61 -20.92 -15.38
CA TYR A 268 0.30 -21.38 -14.02
C TYR A 268 -0.67 -20.47 -13.27
N THR A 269 -1.14 -20.95 -12.12
CA THR A 269 -1.91 -20.22 -11.12
C THR A 269 -1.16 -20.30 -9.80
N PHE A 270 -0.69 -19.17 -9.30
CA PHE A 270 0.06 -19.09 -8.05
C PHE A 270 -0.88 -18.89 -6.86
N LYS A 271 -0.68 -19.66 -5.79
CA LYS A 271 -1.39 -19.48 -4.53
C LYS A 271 -0.76 -18.35 -3.72
N GLU A 272 -1.50 -17.87 -2.73
CA GLU A 272 -0.99 -16.85 -1.83
C GLU A 272 0.19 -17.37 -1.00
N PRO A 273 1.21 -16.53 -0.72
CA PRO A 273 2.31 -16.88 0.17
C PRO A 273 1.84 -17.19 1.59
N GLU A 274 2.20 -18.35 2.11
CA GLU A 274 1.90 -18.78 3.48
C GLU A 274 3.18 -19.00 4.28
N LYS A 275 3.08 -18.83 5.60
CA LYS A 275 4.17 -19.11 6.52
C LYS A 275 4.05 -20.56 7.00
N THR A 276 5.10 -21.34 6.78
CA THR A 276 5.22 -22.73 7.25
C THR A 276 5.31 -22.79 8.78
N ASP A 277 5.09 -23.98 9.35
CA ASP A 277 5.25 -24.24 10.78
C ASP A 277 6.68 -23.97 11.29
N GLU A 278 7.67 -24.01 10.39
CA GLU A 278 9.08 -23.71 10.66
C GLU A 278 9.40 -22.21 10.55
N GLY A 279 8.41 -21.37 10.27
CA GLY A 279 8.58 -19.92 10.16
C GLY A 279 9.11 -19.44 8.79
N LYS A 280 9.36 -20.35 7.85
CA LYS A 280 9.74 -20.04 6.46
C LYS A 280 8.52 -19.60 5.66
N TRP A 281 8.69 -18.74 4.68
CA TRP A 281 7.62 -18.35 3.77
C TRP A 281 7.66 -19.15 2.47
N GLY A 282 6.52 -19.34 1.82
CA GLY A 282 6.47 -20.02 0.54
C GLY A 282 5.09 -19.99 -0.09
N PHE A 283 4.98 -20.43 -1.34
CA PHE A 283 3.71 -20.61 -2.05
C PHE A 283 3.79 -21.81 -2.98
N SER A 284 2.63 -22.36 -3.33
CA SER A 284 2.51 -23.39 -4.37
C SER A 284 1.87 -22.81 -5.62
N PHE A 285 2.10 -23.46 -6.75
CA PHE A 285 1.47 -23.11 -8.01
C PHE A 285 0.89 -24.34 -8.69
N GLU A 286 -0.21 -24.11 -9.40
CA GLU A 286 -1.01 -25.12 -10.06
C GLU A 286 -1.05 -24.86 -11.57
N ASP A 287 -1.22 -25.92 -12.36
CA ASP A 287 -1.54 -25.79 -13.78
C ASP A 287 -2.96 -25.20 -13.98
N LYS A 288 -3.34 -24.90 -15.23
CA LYS A 288 -4.69 -24.37 -15.53
C LYS A 288 -5.82 -25.37 -15.30
N ASP A 289 -5.50 -26.65 -15.12
CA ASP A 289 -6.46 -27.70 -14.77
C ASP A 289 -6.61 -27.85 -13.24
N GLY A 290 -5.81 -27.13 -12.44
CA GLY A 290 -5.82 -27.12 -10.98
C GLY A 290 -4.99 -28.22 -10.33
N ASN A 291 -4.06 -28.84 -11.05
CA ASN A 291 -3.11 -29.81 -10.49
C ASN A 291 -1.88 -29.08 -9.95
N LEU A 292 -1.34 -29.54 -8.82
CA LEU A 292 -0.09 -29.02 -8.27
C LEU A 292 1.03 -29.19 -9.30
N ALA A 293 1.70 -28.09 -9.64
CA ALA A 293 2.82 -28.08 -10.57
C ALA A 293 4.17 -27.87 -9.86
N GLY A 294 4.16 -27.24 -8.67
CA GLY A 294 5.33 -27.07 -7.84
C GLY A 294 5.11 -26.11 -6.68
N SER A 295 6.19 -25.81 -5.95
CA SER A 295 6.18 -24.84 -4.86
C SER A 295 7.54 -24.22 -4.60
N TYR A 296 7.54 -23.05 -3.97
CA TYR A 296 8.73 -22.35 -3.49
C TYR A 296 8.70 -22.23 -1.97
N VAL A 297 9.86 -22.39 -1.34
CA VAL A 297 10.09 -22.09 0.09
C VAL A 297 11.32 -21.21 0.21
N ILE A 298 11.22 -20.17 1.01
CA ILE A 298 12.27 -19.20 1.27
C ILE A 298 12.61 -19.24 2.74
N ASP A 299 13.89 -19.46 3.06
CA ASP A 299 14.36 -19.50 4.45
C ASP A 299 14.58 -18.10 5.05
N GLU A 300 15.03 -18.05 6.30
CA GLU A 300 15.24 -16.78 7.01
C GLU A 300 16.35 -15.91 6.40
N ASP A 301 17.31 -16.55 5.72
CA ASP A 301 18.44 -15.90 5.07
C ASP A 301 18.08 -15.40 3.66
N GLY A 302 16.92 -15.80 3.14
CA GLY A 302 16.40 -15.40 1.83
C GLY A 302 16.76 -16.36 0.70
N GLU A 303 17.32 -17.54 1.01
CA GLU A 303 17.57 -18.58 0.01
C GLU A 303 16.25 -19.20 -0.43
N VAL A 304 15.99 -19.15 -1.73
CA VAL A 304 14.83 -19.74 -2.40
C VAL A 304 15.12 -21.19 -2.71
N THR A 305 14.17 -22.08 -2.40
CA THR A 305 14.19 -23.50 -2.78
C THR A 305 12.93 -23.81 -3.60
N GLU A 306 13.11 -24.37 -4.78
CA GLU A 306 12.05 -24.80 -5.69
C GLU A 306 11.80 -26.30 -5.59
N TYR A 307 10.53 -26.70 -5.58
CA TYR A 307 10.07 -28.08 -5.55
C TYR A 307 9.12 -28.36 -6.71
N ASP A 308 9.23 -29.56 -7.29
CA ASP A 308 8.34 -30.03 -8.36
C ASP A 308 6.96 -30.54 -7.85
N GLU A 309 6.17 -31.10 -8.77
CA GLU A 309 4.82 -31.64 -8.51
C GLU A 309 4.80 -32.78 -7.47
N ASP A 310 5.90 -33.52 -7.33
CA ASP A 310 6.05 -34.61 -6.37
C ASP A 310 6.64 -34.12 -5.02
N GLY A 311 7.03 -32.84 -4.95
CA GLY A 311 7.66 -32.23 -3.78
C GLY A 311 9.15 -32.56 -3.68
N GLU A 312 9.80 -32.97 -4.77
CA GLU A 312 11.24 -33.14 -4.83
C GLU A 312 11.92 -31.79 -5.15
N GLU A 313 13.01 -31.51 -4.44
CA GLU A 313 13.80 -30.29 -4.68
C GLU A 313 14.45 -30.33 -6.06
N VAL A 314 14.21 -29.29 -6.85
CA VAL A 314 14.76 -29.16 -8.20
C VAL A 314 15.82 -28.06 -8.33
N GLY A 315 15.86 -27.13 -7.38
CA GLY A 315 16.88 -26.08 -7.31
C GLY A 315 16.82 -25.26 -6.02
N SER A 316 17.95 -24.66 -5.66
CA SER A 316 18.03 -23.64 -4.61
C SER A 316 19.02 -22.53 -4.96
N GLY A 317 18.79 -21.32 -4.47
CA GLY A 317 19.64 -20.16 -4.75
C GLY A 317 19.07 -18.83 -4.26
N TYR A 318 19.66 -17.74 -4.73
CA TYR A 318 19.27 -16.35 -4.45
C TYR A 318 18.94 -15.63 -5.76
#